data_AF-A0AAF0FM96-F1
#
_entry.id   AF-A0AAF0FM96-F1
#
_cell.length_a   1.000
_cell.length_b   1.000
_cell.length_c   1.000
_cell.angle_alpha   90.00
_cell.angle_beta   90.00
_cell.angle_gamma   90.00
#
_symmetry.space_group_name_H-M   'P 1'
#
loop_
_entity.id
_entity.type
_entity.pdbx_description
1 polymer ?
#
loop_
_entity_poly.entity_id
_entity_poly.type
_entity_poly.pdbx_seq_one_letter_code
_entity_poly.pdbx_strand_id
1 'polypeptide(L)'
;MTEIEEFTIKKSNAYSKSQIEVPIYLSYEADYDNTLSISCYLRGSNEWHVLGWQWDLYEEMFENDFKGSKNGTYLMEGFLTAGDGIY
;
A
#
# COMPACT_ATOMS: atom_id res chain seq x y z
N MET A 1 14.27 11.85 -10.32
CA MET A 1 14.10 10.42 -10.66
C MET A 1 13.50 9.80 -9.41
N THR A 2 12.22 9.49 -9.43
CA THR A 2 11.54 8.89 -8.27
C THR A 2 11.66 7.38 -8.44
N GLU A 3 12.47 6.76 -7.59
CA GLU A 3 12.64 5.32 -7.56
C GLU A 3 11.65 4.77 -6.55
N ILE A 4 10.74 3.90 -7.00
CA ILE A 4 9.86 3.13 -6.12
C ILE A 4 10.58 1.81 -5.92
N GLU A 5 11.13 1.59 -4.73
CA GLU A 5 11.67 0.29 -4.35
C GLU A 5 10.51 -0.72 -4.29
N GLU A 6 10.72 -1.91 -4.85
CA GLU A 6 9.73 -2.98 -4.84
C GLU A 6 9.59 -3.53 -3.42
N PHE A 7 8.45 -3.25 -2.77
CA PHE A 7 8.13 -3.83 -1.47
C PHE A 7 7.30 -5.10 -1.66
N THR A 8 7.77 -6.22 -1.09
CA THR A 8 7.01 -7.48 -1.09
C THR A 8 6.43 -7.73 0.31
N ILE A 9 5.11 -7.60 0.45
CA ILE A 9 4.40 -7.99 1.67
C ILE A 9 3.86 -9.41 1.47
N LYS A 10 4.27 -10.36 2.33
CA LYS A 10 3.79 -11.74 2.33
C LYS A 10 2.84 -11.96 3.49
N LYS A 11 1.60 -12.34 3.21
CA LYS A 11 0.58 -12.62 4.23
C LYS A 11 0.25 -14.10 4.28
N SER A 12 0.15 -14.66 5.48
CA SER A 12 0.00 -16.10 5.72
C SER A 12 -1.45 -16.58 5.88
N ASN A 13 -2.39 -15.69 6.22
CA ASN A 13 -3.80 -16.06 6.46
C ASN A 13 -4.75 -15.35 5.47
N ALA A 14 -5.53 -16.16 4.75
CA ALA A 14 -6.72 -15.72 4.04
C ALA A 14 -7.74 -15.15 5.04
N TYR A 15 -8.46 -14.09 4.65
CA TYR A 15 -9.48 -13.39 5.44
C TYR A 15 -8.98 -12.59 6.64
N SER A 16 -8.18 -11.57 6.37
CA SER A 16 -7.83 -10.62 7.42
C SER A 16 -7.51 -9.24 6.86
N LYS A 17 -7.89 -8.23 7.63
CA LYS A 17 -7.38 -6.86 7.49
C LYS A 17 -6.25 -6.68 8.50
N SER A 18 -5.09 -6.23 8.03
CA SER A 18 -3.94 -5.98 8.90
C SER A 18 -3.46 -4.56 8.68
N GLN A 19 -3.19 -3.85 9.77
CA GLN A 19 -2.45 -2.59 9.72
C GLN A 19 -0.99 -2.92 9.38
N ILE A 20 -0.42 -2.15 8.47
CA ILE A 20 0.96 -2.30 8.02
C ILE A 20 1.63 -0.92 8.01
N GLU A 21 2.94 -0.93 8.24
CA GLU A 21 3.79 0.25 8.19
C GLU A 21 4.82 0.08 7.07
N VAL A 22 4.89 1.05 6.16
CA VAL A 22 5.82 1.04 5.03
C VAL A 22 6.73 2.25 5.14
N PRO A 23 8.06 2.05 5.25
CA PRO A 23 9.00 3.16 5.24
C PRO A 23 9.11 3.77 3.83
N ILE A 24 8.95 5.08 3.72
CA ILE A 24 9.17 5.86 2.50
C ILE A 24 10.30 6.87 2.71
N TYR A 25 11.24 6.95 1.78
CA TYR A 25 12.24 8.02 1.74
C TYR A 25 11.72 9.20 0.92
N LEU A 26 11.76 10.40 1.51
CA LEU A 26 11.39 11.65 0.84
C LEU A 26 12.56 12.61 0.84
N SER A 27 12.79 13.27 -0.30
CA SER A 27 13.78 14.32 -0.47
C SER A 27 13.25 15.37 -1.45
N TYR A 28 12.68 16.44 -0.90
CA TYR A 28 12.14 17.55 -1.68
C TYR A 28 12.10 18.85 -0.88
N GLU A 29 12.20 19.98 -1.59
CA GLU A 29 12.08 21.32 -1.01
C GLU A 29 10.71 21.92 -1.35
N ALA A 30 10.04 22.51 -0.35
CA ALA A 30 8.76 23.17 -0.50
C ALA A 30 8.52 24.19 0.64
N ASP A 31 7.82 25.28 0.33
CA ASP A 31 7.37 26.24 1.35
C ASP A 31 6.48 25.58 2.41
N TYR A 32 6.44 26.14 3.62
CA TYR A 32 5.72 25.58 4.77
C TYR A 32 4.22 25.37 4.52
N ASP A 33 3.61 26.20 3.67
CA ASP A 33 2.19 26.14 3.34
C ASP A 33 1.85 25.10 2.28
N ASN A 34 2.87 24.52 1.62
CA ASN A 34 2.67 23.49 0.61
C ASN A 34 2.50 22.11 1.27
N THR A 35 1.60 21.30 0.71
CA THR A 35 1.35 19.92 1.14
C THR A 35 1.61 18.97 -0.02
N LEU A 36 2.44 17.95 0.21
CA LEU A 36 2.58 16.80 -0.67
C LEU A 36 1.70 15.67 -0.13
N SER A 37 0.67 15.31 -0.89
CA SER A 37 -0.16 14.13 -0.62
C SER A 37 0.39 12.94 -1.42
N ILE A 38 0.68 11.84 -0.72
CA ILE A 38 1.11 10.59 -1.34
C ILE A 38 0.04 9.54 -1.05
N SER A 39 -0.57 9.03 -2.11
CA SER A 39 -1.51 7.91 -2.06
C SER A 39 -0.98 6.74 -2.88
N CYS A 40 -0.92 5.56 -2.30
CA CYS A 40 -0.62 4.31 -3.00
C CYS A 40 -1.80 3.35 -2.82
N TYR A 41 -2.29 2.80 -3.91
CA TYR A 41 -3.33 1.78 -3.92
C TYR A 41 -2.87 0.62 -4.80
N LEU A 42 -2.75 -0.56 -4.21
CA LEU A 42 -2.44 -1.80 -4.90
C LEU A 42 -3.65 -2.71 -4.84
N ARG A 43 -4.02 -3.27 -5.99
CA ARG A 43 -5.10 -4.23 -6.11
C ARG A 43 -4.64 -5.39 -6.96
N GLY A 44 -4.75 -6.60 -6.43
CA GLY A 44 -4.46 -7.84 -7.13
C GLY A 44 -5.57 -8.84 -6.92
N SER A 45 -5.86 -9.66 -7.92
CA SER A 45 -6.78 -10.79 -7.80
C SER A 45 -6.14 -12.05 -8.39
N ASN A 46 -6.35 -13.20 -7.75
CA ASN A 46 -6.19 -14.47 -8.42
C ASN A 46 -7.56 -15.03 -8.73
N GLU A 47 -7.69 -15.59 -9.93
CA GLU A 47 -8.91 -16.25 -10.37
C GLU A 47 -8.55 -17.66 -10.82
N TRP A 48 -9.36 -18.65 -10.44
CA TRP A 48 -9.17 -20.01 -10.88
C TRP A 48 -10.51 -20.71 -11.14
N HIS A 49 -10.44 -21.75 -11.97
CA HIS A 49 -11.62 -22.51 -12.37
C HIS A 49 -11.47 -23.99 -11.99
N VAL A 50 -11.77 -24.30 -10.73
CA VAL A 50 -11.81 -25.67 -10.21
C VAL A 50 -13.19 -25.87 -9.59
N LEU A 51 -14.02 -26.74 -10.19
CA LEU A 51 -15.41 -26.98 -9.78
C LEU A 51 -16.34 -25.75 -9.84
N GLY A 52 -15.90 -24.67 -10.51
CA GLY A 52 -16.61 -23.41 -10.65
C GLY A 52 -15.60 -22.26 -10.72
N TRP A 53 -16.06 -21.05 -11.05
CA TRP A 53 -15.25 -19.84 -10.95
C TRP A 53 -15.02 -19.51 -9.47
N GLN A 54 -13.75 -19.40 -9.10
CA GLN A 54 -13.26 -19.00 -7.78
C GLN A 54 -12.33 -17.81 -7.94
N TRP A 55 -12.23 -16.99 -6.91
CA TRP A 55 -11.37 -15.81 -6.94
C TRP A 55 -11.02 -15.37 -5.53
N ASP A 56 -9.84 -14.77 -5.39
CA ASP A 56 -9.45 -13.99 -4.23
C ASP A 56 -9.00 -12.59 -4.65
N LEU A 57 -9.13 -11.66 -3.71
CA LEU A 57 -8.76 -10.26 -3.88
C LEU A 57 -7.81 -9.86 -2.75
N TYR A 58 -6.81 -9.08 -3.15
CA TYR A 58 -5.84 -8.41 -2.31
C TYR A 58 -5.92 -6.92 -2.59
N GLU A 59 -6.04 -6.13 -1.52
CA GLU A 59 -6.04 -4.68 -1.61
C GLU A 59 -5.11 -4.10 -0.55
N GLU A 60 -4.25 -3.17 -0.96
CA GLU A 60 -3.43 -2.36 -0.08
C GLU A 60 -3.69 -0.89 -0.35
N MET A 61 -3.83 -0.10 0.72
CA MET A 61 -4.01 1.35 0.63
C MET A 61 -3.15 2.05 1.68
N PHE A 62 -2.43 3.07 1.25
CA PHE A 62 -1.64 3.97 2.09
C PHE A 62 -1.88 5.42 1.64
N GLU A 63 -2.09 6.32 2.58
CA GLU A 63 -2.28 7.74 2.31
C GLU A 63 -1.58 8.54 3.40
N ASN A 64 -0.79 9.55 3.00
CA ASN A 64 -0.19 10.49 3.95
C ASN A 64 0.02 11.86 3.32
N ASP A 65 -0.09 12.88 4.18
CA ASP A 65 0.15 14.28 3.85
C ASP A 65 1.42 14.79 4.53
N PHE A 66 2.30 15.40 3.73
CA PHE A 66 3.57 15.94 4.20
C PHE A 66 3.64 17.45 3.95
N LYS A 67 3.63 18.24 5.02
CA LYS A 67 3.77 19.71 4.94
C LYS A 67 5.23 20.17 4.89
N GLY A 68 5.51 21.15 4.04
CA GLY A 68 6.83 21.74 3.83
C GLY A 68 7.85 20.75 3.27
N SER A 69 9.12 21.17 3.22
CA SER A 69 10.24 20.33 2.82
C SER A 69 10.36 19.05 3.67
N LYS A 70 10.82 17.96 3.06
CA LYS A 70 11.15 16.70 3.73
C LYS A 70 12.50 16.18 3.24
N ASN A 71 13.28 15.62 4.17
CA ASN A 71 14.53 14.94 3.87
C ASN A 71 14.75 13.84 4.92
N GLY A 72 14.38 12.60 4.58
CA GLY A 72 14.51 11.46 5.49
C GLY A 72 13.51 10.35 5.20
N THR A 73 13.50 9.37 6.09
CA THR A 73 12.56 8.24 6.04
C THR A 73 11.39 8.49 6.97
N TYR A 74 10.18 8.26 6.45
CA TYR A 74 8.91 8.43 7.16
C TYR A 74 8.12 7.12 7.10
N LEU A 75 7.36 6.81 8.14
CA LEU A 75 6.48 5.64 8.12
C LEU A 75 5.13 6.04 7.53
N MET A 76 4.70 5.29 6.52
CA MET A 76 3.33 5.33 6.02
C MET A 76 2.53 4.20 6.62
N GLU A 77 1.43 4.55 7.28
CA GLU A 77 0.48 3.58 7.79
C GLU A 77 -0.56 3.28 6.71
N GLY A 78 -0.93 2.01 6.62
CA GLY A 78 -1.96 1.56 5.70
C GLY A 78 -2.61 0.27 6.14
N PHE A 79 -3.47 -0.24 5.27
CA PHE A 79 -4.15 -1.51 5.50
C PHE A 79 -3.90 -2.45 4.32
N LEU A 80 -3.59 -3.70 4.65
CA LEU A 80 -3.61 -4.82 3.72
C LEU A 80 -4.82 -5.70 4.02
N THR A 81 -5.76 -5.72 3.09
CA THR A 81 -6.91 -6.63 3.06
C THR A 81 -6.53 -7.81 2.16
N ALA A 82 -6.59 -9.02 2.71
CA ALA A 82 -6.38 -10.23 1.94
C ALA A 82 -7.56 -11.17 2.12
N GLY A 83 -8.06 -11.65 0.99
CA GLY A 83 -9.02 -12.73 0.93
C GLY A 83 -10.47 -12.36 0.93
N ASP A 84 -10.80 -11.20 0.35
CA ASP A 84 -12.16 -11.03 -0.14
C ASP A 84 -12.32 -11.93 -1.38
N GLY A 85 -13.29 -12.85 -1.36
CA GLY A 85 -13.46 -13.80 -2.47
C GLY A 85 -14.15 -15.11 -2.13
N ILE A 86 -14.30 -15.96 -3.15
CA ILE A 86 -14.87 -17.31 -3.06
C ILE A 86 -13.71 -18.29 -3.26
N TYR A 87 -13.50 -19.17 -2.27
CA TYR A 87 -12.35 -20.07 -2.14
C TYR A 87 -12.70 -21.52 -2.41
#